data_AF-A0A849DCT2-F1
#
_entry.id   AF-A0A849DCT2-F1
#
_cell.length_a   1.000
_cell.length_b   1.000
_cell.length_c   1.000
_cell.angle_alpha   90.00
_cell.angle_beta   90.00
_cell.angle_gamma   90.00
#
_symmetry.space_group_name_H-M   'P 1'
#
loop_
_entity.id
_entity.type
_entity.pdbx_description
1 polymer ?
#
loop_
_entity_poly.entity_id
_entity_poly.type
_entity_poly.pdbx_seq_one_letter_code
_entity_poly.pdbx_strand_id
1 'polypeptide(L)'
;METKDQVRRSEEISRSNQAKQILENKIFIEAVDSLKKLYSEALLEKTGAKESDTREKLWIAYNVVGKVEQHLQTVIETGKLAEKQLEDFRKQQRQTKF
;
A
#
# COMPACT_ATOMS: atom_id res chain seq x y z
N MET A 1 -23.15 6.21 -16.06
CA MET A 1 -22.47 5.68 -14.86
C MET A 1 -23.49 5.67 -13.75
N GLU A 2 -23.83 4.49 -13.25
CA GLU A 2 -24.85 4.33 -12.21
C GLU A 2 -24.41 5.04 -10.93
N THR A 3 -25.34 5.59 -10.13
CA THR A 3 -25.05 6.25 -8.84
C THR A 3 -24.17 5.37 -7.94
N LYS A 4 -24.36 4.05 -8.02
CA LYS A 4 -23.58 3.03 -7.32
C LYS A 4 -22.08 3.07 -7.66
N ASP A 5 -21.72 3.30 -8.93
CA ASP A 5 -20.32 3.40 -9.35
C ASP A 5 -19.64 4.64 -8.79
N GLN A 6 -20.37 5.75 -8.64
CA GLN A 6 -19.81 6.98 -8.08
C GLN A 6 -19.53 6.83 -6.59
N VAL A 7 -20.44 6.17 -5.86
CA VAL A 7 -20.25 5.83 -4.45
C VAL A 7 -19.02 4.96 -4.27
N ARG A 8 -18.90 3.87 -5.04
CA ARG A 8 -17.73 2.99 -4.98
C ARG A 8 -16.41 3.73 -5.24
N ARG A 9 -16.36 4.61 -6.25
CA ARG A 9 -15.14 5.41 -6.52
C ARG A 9 -14.82 6.37 -5.38
N SER A 10 -15.84 6.96 -4.75
CA SER A 10 -15.65 7.81 -3.57
C SER A 10 -15.08 7.02 -2.37
N GLU A 11 -15.51 5.77 -2.20
CA GLU A 11 -14.96 4.88 -1.16
C GLU A 11 -13.47 4.57 -1.42
N GLU A 12 -13.10 4.25 -2.67
CA GLU A 12 -11.69 4.01 -3.04
C GLU A 12 -10.79 5.23 -2.78
N ILE A 13 -11.29 6.44 -3.04
CA ILE A 13 -10.57 7.68 -2.73
C ILE A 13 -10.38 7.83 -1.22
N SER A 14 -11.43 7.58 -0.43
CA SER A 14 -11.36 7.64 1.03
C SER A 14 -10.34 6.63 1.60
N ARG A 15 -10.36 5.39 1.08
CA ARG A 15 -9.39 4.35 1.44
C ARG A 15 -7.96 4.74 1.08
N SER A 16 -7.74 5.31 -0.10
CA SER A 16 -6.43 5.84 -0.52
C SER A 16 -5.91 6.91 0.45
N ASN A 17 -6.77 7.83 0.89
CA ASN A 17 -6.37 8.87 1.86
C ASN A 17 -5.95 8.26 3.20
N GLN A 18 -6.67 7.24 3.68
CA GLN A 18 -6.30 6.51 4.91
C GLN A 18 -4.96 5.78 4.73
N ALA A 19 -4.75 5.08 3.61
CA ALA A 19 -3.50 4.41 3.31
C ALA A 19 -2.32 5.39 3.24
N LYS A 20 -2.53 6.56 2.65
CA LYS A 20 -1.54 7.65 2.61
C LYS A 20 -1.17 8.13 4.01
N GLN A 21 -2.16 8.35 4.89
CA GLN A 21 -1.92 8.74 6.28
C GLN A 21 -1.09 7.69 7.04
N ILE A 22 -1.31 6.39 6.78
CA ILE A 22 -0.52 5.31 7.38
C ILE A 22 0.93 5.37 6.88
N LEU A 23 1.15 5.46 5.56
CA LEU A 23 2.51 5.49 5.00
C LEU A 23 3.30 6.75 5.37
N GLU A 24 2.63 7.87 5.64
CA GLU A 24 3.24 9.12 6.10
C GLU A 24 3.40 9.17 7.64
N ASN A 25 2.84 8.21 8.37
CA ASN A 25 2.94 8.16 9.82
C ASN A 25 4.36 7.78 10.26
N LYS A 26 4.98 8.63 11.08
CA LYS A 26 6.36 8.43 11.55
C LYS A 26 6.57 7.11 12.30
N ILE A 27 5.61 6.71 13.13
CA ILE A 27 5.70 5.46 13.90
C ILE A 27 5.57 4.25 12.99
N PHE A 28 4.73 4.33 11.94
CA PHE A 28 4.64 3.26 10.95
C PHE A 28 5.95 3.09 10.18
N ILE A 29 6.53 4.20 9.70
CA ILE A 29 7.82 4.20 9.00
C ILE A 29 8.91 3.61 9.90
N GLU A 30 9.01 4.09 11.14
CA GLU A 30 9.98 3.57 12.12
C GLU A 30 9.80 2.07 12.38
N ALA A 31 8.55 1.60 12.52
CA ALA A 31 8.26 0.19 12.76
C ALA A 31 8.66 -0.69 11.58
N VAL A 32 8.34 -0.28 10.35
CA VAL A 32 8.75 -0.96 9.12
C VAL A 32 10.27 -1.05 9.04
N ASP A 33 10.97 0.07 9.18
CA ASP A 33 12.42 0.14 9.07
C ASP A 33 13.10 -0.72 10.13
N SER A 34 12.60 -0.65 11.37
CA SER A 34 13.09 -1.45 12.50
C SER A 34 12.91 -2.95 12.25
N LEU A 35 11.75 -3.37 11.75
CA LEU A 35 11.48 -4.78 11.47
C LEU A 35 12.30 -5.30 10.29
N LYS A 36 12.40 -4.53 9.19
CA LYS A 36 13.26 -4.89 8.05
C LYS A 36 14.71 -5.06 8.51
N LYS A 37 15.24 -4.09 9.27
CA LYS A 37 16.59 -4.14 9.82
C LYS A 37 16.79 -5.36 10.72
N LEU A 38 15.88 -5.60 11.66
CA LEU A 38 15.92 -6.74 12.58
C LEU A 38 16.02 -8.08 11.81
N TYR A 39 15.16 -8.30 10.83
CA TYR A 39 15.16 -9.55 10.07
C TYR A 39 16.37 -9.66 9.14
N SER A 40 16.82 -8.57 8.52
CA SER A 40 18.02 -8.59 7.67
C SER A 40 19.29 -8.86 8.48
N GLU A 41 19.46 -8.24 9.65
CA GLU A 41 20.62 -8.50 10.53
C GLU A 41 20.60 -9.94 11.05
N ALA A 42 19.43 -10.43 11.49
CA ALA A 42 19.30 -11.82 11.90
C ALA A 42 19.66 -12.79 10.75
N LEU A 43 19.21 -12.52 9.53
CA LEU A 43 19.49 -13.34 8.36
C LEU A 43 20.96 -13.30 7.92
N LEU A 44 21.58 -12.12 7.91
CA LEU A 44 22.91 -11.93 7.31
C LEU A 44 24.05 -12.13 8.31
N GLU A 45 23.85 -11.80 9.58
CA GLU A 45 24.92 -11.75 10.58
C GLU A 45 24.79 -12.85 11.63
N LYS A 46 23.56 -13.30 11.92
CA LYS A 46 23.30 -14.20 13.06
C LYS A 46 23.01 -15.65 12.68
N THR A 47 22.88 -15.97 11.39
CA THR A 47 22.69 -17.35 10.93
C THR A 47 23.87 -17.84 10.11
N GLY A 48 24.26 -19.09 10.32
CA GLY A 48 25.27 -19.80 9.54
C GLY A 48 24.69 -20.41 8.25
N ALA A 49 25.59 -20.79 7.33
CA ALA A 49 25.22 -21.32 6.02
C ALA A 49 24.41 -22.64 6.07
N LYS A 50 24.46 -23.39 7.17
CA LYS A 50 23.73 -24.65 7.35
C LYS A 50 22.33 -24.49 7.93
N GLU A 51 21.93 -23.28 8.32
CA GLU A 51 20.63 -23.01 8.95
C GLU A 51 19.56 -22.65 7.91
N SER A 52 19.39 -23.47 6.88
CA SER A 52 18.50 -23.21 5.72
C SER A 52 17.09 -22.80 6.13
N ASP A 53 16.47 -23.56 7.02
CA ASP A 53 15.08 -23.36 7.43
C ASP A 53 14.89 -22.05 8.20
N THR A 54 15.84 -21.71 9.07
CA THR A 54 15.85 -20.45 9.81
C THR A 54 16.00 -19.27 8.85
N ARG A 55 16.94 -19.38 7.90
CA ARG A 55 17.21 -18.36 6.89
C ARG A 55 16.00 -18.12 5.98
N GLU A 56 15.33 -19.19 5.56
CA GLU A 56 14.09 -19.09 4.77
C GLU A 56 12.99 -18.34 5.54
N LYS A 57 12.75 -18.71 6.81
CA LYS A 57 11.74 -18.03 7.64
C LYS A 57 12.05 -16.54 7.83
N LEU A 58 13.31 -16.19 8.09
CA LEU A 58 13.74 -14.78 8.23
C LEU A 58 13.57 -14.02 6.91
N TRP A 59 13.91 -14.64 5.79
CA TRP A 59 13.70 -14.05 4.47
C TRP A 59 12.20 -13.82 4.19
N ILE A 60 11.35 -14.80 4.49
CA ILE A 60 9.89 -14.65 4.37
C ILE A 60 9.40 -13.50 5.25
N ALA A 61 9.81 -13.44 6.52
CA ALA A 61 9.42 -12.39 7.45
C ALA A 61 9.80 -11.00 6.93
N TYR A 62 11.04 -10.82 6.47
CA TYR A 62 11.51 -9.59 5.84
C TYR A 62 10.62 -9.18 4.64
N ASN A 63 10.33 -10.12 3.75
CA ASN A 63 9.53 -9.86 2.55
C ASN A 63 8.07 -9.54 2.90
N VAL A 64 7.49 -10.16 3.93
CA VAL A 64 6.12 -9.88 4.36
C VAL A 64 5.99 -8.44 4.84
N VAL A 65 6.98 -7.89 5.57
CA VAL A 65 6.98 -6.47 5.96
C VAL A 65 6.89 -5.57 4.72
N GLY A 66 7.74 -5.82 3.71
CA GLY A 66 7.70 -5.07 2.46
C GLY A 66 6.39 -5.22 1.68
N LYS A 67 5.76 -6.40 1.71
CA LYS A 67 4.45 -6.64 1.07
C LYS A 67 3.32 -5.83 1.71
N VAL A 68 3.37 -5.58 3.02
CA VAL A 68 2.38 -4.73 3.70
C VAL A 68 2.46 -3.29 3.18
N GLU A 69 3.66 -2.72 3.10
CA GLU A 69 3.85 -1.39 2.52
C GLU A 69 3.42 -1.33 1.06
N GLN A 70 3.81 -2.33 0.26
CA GLN A 70 3.42 -2.42 -1.14
C GLN A 70 1.89 -2.47 -1.31
N HIS A 71 1.19 -3.21 -0.45
CA HIS A 71 -0.26 -3.27 -0.48
C HIS A 71 -0.89 -1.89 -0.23
N LEU A 72 -0.38 -1.12 0.74
CA LEU A 72 -0.84 0.24 1.00
C LEU A 72 -0.56 1.18 -0.19
N GLN A 73 0.58 1.03 -0.87
CA GLN A 73 0.89 1.76 -2.09
C GLN A 73 -0.11 1.45 -3.21
N THR A 74 -0.46 0.18 -3.41
CA THR A 74 -1.48 -0.22 -4.40
C THR A 74 -2.86 0.34 -4.08
N VAL A 75 -3.24 0.43 -2.79
CA VAL A 75 -4.51 1.09 -2.39
C VAL A 75 -4.50 2.57 -2.77
N ILE A 76 -3.37 3.26 -2.58
CA ILE A 76 -3.22 4.67 -2.99
C ILE A 76 -3.34 4.83 -4.51
N GLU A 77 -2.68 3.97 -5.28
CA GLU A 77 -2.77 3.98 -6.75
C GLU A 77 -4.21 3.76 -7.24
N THR A 78 -4.94 2.85 -6.59
CA THR A 78 -6.35 2.58 -6.89
C THR A 78 -7.23 3.81 -6.64
N GLY A 79 -7.03 4.53 -5.54
CA GLY A 79 -7.77 5.76 -5.26
C GLY A 79 -7.43 6.90 -6.21
N LYS A 80 -6.16 7.07 -6.61
CA LYS A 80 -5.76 8.05 -7.65
C LYS A 80 -6.47 7.78 -8.97
N LEU A 81 -6.57 6.51 -9.36
CA LEU A 81 -7.32 6.12 -10.56
C LEU A 81 -8.81 6.46 -10.41
N ALA A 82 -9.41 6.16 -9.26
CA ALA A 82 -10.81 6.46 -8.98
C ALA A 82 -11.11 7.97 -9.01
N GLU A 83 -10.20 8.81 -8.50
CA GLU A 83 -10.27 10.27 -8.54
C GLU A 83 -10.31 10.78 -9.98
N LYS A 84 -9.34 10.40 -10.79
CA LYS A 84 -9.29 10.77 -12.22
C LYS A 84 -10.56 10.35 -12.96
N GLN A 85 -11.04 9.13 -12.71
CA GLN A 85 -12.26 8.62 -13.31
C GLN A 85 -13.51 9.41 -12.91
N LEU A 86 -13.61 9.92 -11.67
CA LEU A 86 -14.70 10.80 -11.25
C LEU A 86 -14.61 12.20 -11.87
N GLU A 87 -13.41 12.74 -12.00
CA GLU A 87 -13.19 14.03 -12.67
C GLU A 87 -13.60 13.98 -14.14
N ASP A 88 -13.19 12.94 -14.86
CA ASP A 88 -13.52 12.77 -16.28
C ASP A 88 -15.04 12.65 -16.47
N PHE A 89 -15.70 11.88 -15.59
CA PHE A 89 -17.16 11.79 -15.58
C PHE A 89 -17.84 13.15 -15.35
N ARG A 90 -17.36 13.94 -14.38
CA ARG A 90 -17.90 15.29 -14.09
C ARG A 90 -17.69 16.23 -15.28
N LYS A 91 -16.54 16.16 -15.97
CA LYS A 91 -16.26 16.96 -17.18
C LYS A 91 -17.22 16.61 -18.31
N GLN A 92 -17.44 15.32 -18.57
CA GLN A 92 -18.40 14.85 -19.57
C GLN A 92 -19.81 15.37 -19.27
N GLN A 93 -20.29 15.23 -18.03
CA GLN A 93 -21.62 15.74 -17.66
C GLN A 93 -21.79 17.25 -17.85
N ARG A 94 -20.73 18.04 -17.65
CA ARG A 94 -20.77 19.48 -17.92
C ARG A 94 -20.89 19.77 -19.42
N GLN A 95 -20.21 19.00 -20.26
CA GLN A 95 -20.24 19.17 -21.72
C GLN A 95 -21.58 18.77 -22.34
N THR A 96 -22.27 17.76 -21.80
CA THR A 96 -23.57 17.29 -22.34
C THR A 96 -24.78 18.12 -21.88
N LYS A 97 -24.60 19.05 -20.94
CA LYS A 97 -25.66 19.94 -20.43
C LYS A 97 -25.77 21.27 -21.17
N PHE A 98 -24.92 21.49 -22.18
CA PHE A 98 -25.00 22.57 -23.16
C PHE A 98 -25.34 21.98 -24.52
#